data_AF-E4YM82-F1
#
_entry.id   AF-E4YM82-F1
#
_cell.length_a   1.000
_cell.length_b   1.000
_cell.length_c   1.000
_cell.angle_alpha   90.00
_cell.angle_beta   90.00
_cell.angle_gamma   90.00
#
_symmetry.space_group_name_H-M   'P 1'
#
loop_
_entity.id
_entity.type
_entity.pdbx_description
1 polymer ?
#
loop_
_entity_poly.entity_id
_entity_poly.type
_entity_poly.pdbx_seq_one_letter_code
_entity_poly.pdbx_strand_id
1 'polypeptide(L)'
;MKFFTFNFALFGASILGRTQAQADNGSLGIIGRQGNRPTGGISVMGRRYSDLLKIVKFYNPTFDERKYWTYGCHCLILGDRPMSDPGYGRPVDPLDVVCKQYKDCQKCVKMQFGEQCIGEMVKYKWRTSGSGVVCVDKPGTCKRNLCECDLDYAKKMPEQLGHFNSDYHLFWSTTGWDPRGDTGSCLKTTGVSEPECCGPPTGPLTIFNSLSKQCCDDHSIQPYGMCP
;
A
#
# COMPACT_ATOMS: atom_id res chain seq x y z
N MET A 1 -29.93 44.15 -7.14
CA MET A 1 -28.95 45.05 -7.77
C MET A 1 -28.19 45.79 -6.66
N LYS A 2 -26.94 45.40 -6.41
CA LYS A 2 -26.04 46.09 -5.47
C LYS A 2 -24.85 46.58 -6.29
N PHE A 3 -24.69 47.89 -6.36
CA PHE A 3 -23.58 48.58 -6.98
C PHE A 3 -22.36 48.51 -6.07
N PHE A 4 -21.21 48.10 -6.60
CA PHE A 4 -19.90 48.41 -6.02
C PHE A 4 -19.02 48.96 -7.13
N THR A 5 -18.72 50.24 -7.01
CA THR A 5 -17.77 51.02 -7.81
C THR A 5 -16.36 50.57 -7.49
N PHE A 6 -15.62 50.11 -8.50
CA PHE A 6 -14.16 49.94 -8.43
C PHE A 6 -13.48 51.13 -9.09
N ASN A 7 -12.65 51.83 -8.32
CA ASN A 7 -11.82 52.93 -8.79
C ASN A 7 -10.54 52.39 -9.43
N PHE A 8 -10.22 52.93 -10.60
CA PHE A 8 -8.99 52.74 -11.36
C PHE A 8 -7.82 53.45 -10.68
N ALA A 9 -6.66 52.80 -10.61
CA ALA A 9 -5.37 53.50 -10.49
C ALA A 9 -4.37 52.86 -11.47
N LEU A 10 -4.12 53.59 -12.55
CA LEU A 10 -3.01 53.41 -13.48
C LEU A 10 -1.73 53.97 -12.86
N PHE A 11 -0.63 53.22 -12.90
CA PHE A 11 0.70 53.78 -13.11
C PHE A 11 1.52 52.79 -13.94
N GLY A 12 1.91 53.22 -15.14
CA GLY A 12 2.88 52.53 -15.97
C GLY A 12 4.30 53.04 -15.72
N ALA A 13 5.29 52.23 -16.09
CA ALA A 13 6.38 52.58 -17.01
C ALA A 13 7.40 51.43 -17.09
N SER A 14 7.67 51.00 -18.32
CA SER A 14 8.67 50.04 -18.77
C SER A 14 10.10 50.51 -18.54
N ILE A 15 11.06 49.60 -18.31
CA ILE A 15 12.42 49.65 -18.90
C ILE A 15 12.95 48.23 -19.16
N LEU A 16 13.38 48.01 -20.41
CA LEU A 16 14.12 46.86 -20.94
C LEU A 16 15.57 46.81 -20.42
N GLY A 17 16.08 45.62 -20.13
CA GLY A 17 17.52 45.39 -19.92
C GLY A 17 17.89 43.92 -20.09
N ARG A 18 18.42 43.56 -21.27
CA ARG A 18 19.15 42.32 -21.57
C ARG A 18 20.64 42.61 -21.43
N THR A 19 21.40 41.76 -20.73
CA THR A 19 22.78 41.40 -21.12
C THR A 19 23.25 40.14 -20.36
N GLN A 20 24.19 39.45 -21.00
CA GLN A 20 24.63 38.06 -20.83
C GLN A 20 25.59 37.86 -19.65
N ALA A 21 25.73 36.63 -19.16
CA ALA A 21 26.92 36.19 -18.43
C ALA A 21 27.30 34.76 -18.82
N GLN A 22 28.61 34.59 -19.01
CA GLN A 22 29.32 33.54 -19.72
C GLN A 22 29.49 32.23 -18.96
N ALA A 23 29.80 31.19 -19.73
CA ALA A 23 30.31 29.89 -19.30
C ALA A 23 31.80 29.98 -18.95
N ASP A 24 32.19 29.36 -17.84
CA ASP A 24 33.59 29.08 -17.50
C ASP A 24 33.82 27.57 -17.41
N ASN A 25 34.86 27.14 -18.12
CA ASN A 25 35.35 25.78 -18.24
C ASN A 25 36.71 25.72 -17.53
N GLY A 26 36.89 24.87 -16.52
CA GLY A 26 38.08 24.85 -15.66
C GLY A 26 38.46 23.44 -15.21
N SER A 27 39.69 23.07 -15.52
CA SER A 27 40.31 21.74 -15.60
C SER A 27 40.71 21.06 -14.27
N LEU A 28 40.66 19.72 -14.29
CA LEU A 28 41.54 18.69 -13.69
C LEU A 28 42.14 18.85 -12.27
N GLY A 29 41.78 17.90 -11.40
CA GLY A 29 42.58 17.44 -10.27
C GLY A 29 42.20 16.00 -9.87
N ILE A 30 43.04 15.02 -10.23
CA ILE A 30 42.94 13.60 -9.85
C ILE A 30 43.79 13.38 -8.60
N ILE A 31 43.25 12.71 -7.56
CA ILE A 31 43.86 11.63 -6.77
C ILE A 31 42.70 10.84 -6.15
N GLY A 32 42.63 9.55 -6.46
CA GLY A 32 41.53 8.66 -6.08
C GLY A 32 41.68 8.01 -4.70
N ARG A 33 40.55 7.53 -4.20
CA ARG A 33 40.50 6.29 -3.42
C ARG A 33 39.20 5.55 -3.71
N GLN A 34 39.35 4.35 -4.26
CA GLN A 34 38.30 3.49 -4.78
C GLN A 34 37.37 3.01 -3.65
N GLY A 35 36.09 3.33 -3.78
CA GLY A 35 34.97 2.62 -3.15
C GLY A 35 33.94 2.38 -4.23
N ASN A 36 34.02 1.21 -4.86
CA ASN A 36 33.21 0.83 -6.02
C ASN A 36 31.75 0.60 -5.57
N ARG A 37 30.96 1.67 -5.51
CA ARG A 37 29.50 1.60 -5.36
C ARG A 37 28.92 1.63 -6.78
N PRO A 38 28.26 0.56 -7.27
CA PRO A 38 27.71 0.59 -8.61
C PRO A 38 26.61 1.65 -8.66
N THR A 39 26.91 2.75 -9.35
CA THR A 39 25.92 3.68 -9.90
C THR A 39 25.28 2.98 -11.09
N GLY A 40 24.14 2.34 -10.85
CA GLY A 40 23.35 1.69 -11.89
C GLY A 40 21.87 1.95 -11.64
N GLY A 41 21.24 2.67 -12.58
CA GLY A 41 19.79 2.70 -12.86
C GLY A 41 18.83 2.95 -11.70
N ILE A 42 18.02 4.01 -11.79
CA ILE A 42 16.82 4.14 -10.95
C ILE A 42 15.87 2.99 -11.31
N SER A 43 15.99 1.86 -10.61
CA SER A 43 14.93 0.88 -10.50
C SER A 43 13.85 1.49 -9.61
N VAL A 44 12.86 2.12 -10.23
CA VAL A 44 11.64 2.58 -9.55
C VAL A 44 10.89 1.39 -8.92
N MET A 45 11.15 0.16 -9.40
CA MET A 45 10.56 -1.10 -8.90
C MET A 45 11.10 -1.55 -7.54
N GLY A 46 12.39 -1.31 -7.23
CA GLY A 46 13.05 -1.87 -6.04
C GLY A 46 12.65 -1.26 -4.69
N ARG A 47 11.78 -0.23 -4.66
CA ARG A 47 11.43 0.52 -3.44
C ARG A 47 9.99 0.34 -2.95
N ARG A 48 9.05 -0.07 -3.83
CA ARG A 48 7.60 -0.02 -3.51
C ARG A 48 7.21 -1.00 -2.41
N TYR A 49 7.69 -2.24 -2.46
CA TYR A 49 7.35 -3.32 -1.51
C TYR A 49 8.54 -3.76 -0.63
N SER A 50 9.63 -2.99 -0.62
CA SER A 50 10.87 -3.44 0.04
C SER A 50 10.72 -3.59 1.54
N ASP A 51 9.90 -2.74 2.18
CA ASP A 51 9.64 -2.83 3.61
C ASP A 51 8.67 -3.97 3.92
N LEU A 52 7.57 -4.11 3.17
CA LEU A 52 6.69 -5.28 3.23
C LEU A 52 7.49 -6.60 3.15
N LEU A 53 8.36 -6.75 2.15
CA LEU A 53 9.15 -7.98 1.98
C LEU A 53 10.11 -8.22 3.15
N LYS A 54 10.75 -7.17 3.69
CA LYS A 54 11.64 -7.30 4.84
C LYS A 54 10.87 -7.71 6.10
N ILE A 55 9.69 -7.15 6.32
CA ILE A 55 8.84 -7.50 7.47
C ILE A 55 8.31 -8.93 7.30
N VAL A 56 7.84 -9.32 6.12
CA VAL A 56 7.44 -10.70 5.82
C VAL A 56 8.58 -11.68 6.05
N LYS A 57 9.78 -11.38 5.53
CA LYS A 57 10.96 -12.24 5.70
C LYS A 57 11.49 -12.28 7.13
N PHE A 58 11.14 -11.31 7.97
CA PHE A 58 11.43 -11.39 9.40
C PHE A 58 10.62 -12.51 10.07
N TYR A 59 9.34 -12.67 9.73
CA TYR A 59 8.47 -13.72 10.30
C TYR A 59 8.55 -15.05 9.54
N ASN A 60 8.89 -15.01 8.25
CA ASN A 60 9.15 -16.20 7.44
C ASN A 60 10.38 -15.98 6.53
N PRO A 61 11.59 -16.34 6.99
CA PRO A 61 12.82 -16.18 6.20
C PRO A 61 12.80 -16.92 4.87
N THR A 62 12.00 -17.98 4.76
CA THR A 62 11.84 -18.80 3.55
C THR A 62 10.68 -18.36 2.66
N PHE A 63 10.08 -17.19 2.92
CA PHE A 63 8.98 -16.68 2.10
C PHE A 63 9.41 -16.51 0.64
N ASP A 64 8.68 -17.18 -0.25
CA ASP A 64 8.87 -17.09 -1.70
C ASP A 64 7.83 -16.13 -2.29
N GLU A 65 8.25 -14.88 -2.52
CA GLU A 65 7.38 -13.88 -3.13
C GLU A 65 6.83 -14.30 -4.49
N ARG A 66 7.55 -15.11 -5.28
CA ARG A 66 7.08 -15.52 -6.61
C ARG A 66 5.91 -16.49 -6.51
N LYS A 67 5.98 -17.38 -5.52
CA LYS A 67 4.94 -18.36 -5.22
C LYS A 67 3.67 -17.72 -4.68
N TYR A 68 3.81 -16.74 -3.78
CA TYR A 68 2.65 -16.21 -3.05
C TYR A 68 2.08 -14.92 -3.63
N TRP A 69 2.88 -14.06 -4.25
CA TRP A 69 2.41 -12.76 -4.75
C TRP A 69 1.76 -12.79 -6.15
N THR A 70 1.52 -13.98 -6.68
CA THR A 70 0.81 -14.20 -7.95
C THR A 70 -0.28 -15.27 -7.81
N TYR A 71 -0.78 -15.41 -6.58
CA TYR A 71 -1.72 -16.43 -6.15
C TYR A 71 -3.14 -15.89 -5.98
N GLY A 72 -4.12 -16.74 -6.29
CA GLY A 72 -5.53 -16.52 -5.98
C GLY A 72 -6.09 -15.25 -6.60
N CYS A 73 -7.05 -14.66 -5.90
CA CYS A 73 -7.76 -13.47 -6.34
C CYS A 73 -7.23 -12.19 -5.69
N HIS A 74 -6.56 -12.30 -4.55
CA HIS A 74 -6.14 -11.16 -3.73
C HIS A 74 -4.64 -11.08 -3.54
N CYS A 75 -3.88 -12.19 -3.54
CA CYS A 75 -2.42 -12.12 -3.37
C CYS A 75 -1.65 -11.53 -4.56
N LEU A 76 -2.34 -11.03 -5.58
CA LEU A 76 -1.76 -10.44 -6.78
C LEU A 76 -1.09 -9.09 -6.46
N ILE A 77 0.21 -9.13 -6.12
CA ILE A 77 1.08 -7.97 -5.99
C ILE A 77 1.77 -7.73 -7.34
N LEU A 78 0.95 -7.46 -8.35
CA LEU A 78 1.33 -7.24 -9.74
C LEU A 78 0.74 -5.93 -10.27
N GLY A 79 1.34 -5.33 -11.29
CA GLY A 79 0.82 -4.13 -11.95
C GLY A 79 1.42 -2.81 -11.44
N ASP A 80 0.70 -1.70 -11.67
CA ASP A 80 1.19 -0.36 -11.30
C ASP A 80 1.05 -0.09 -9.80
N ARG A 81 -0.05 -0.51 -9.17
CA ARG A 81 -0.30 -0.30 -7.74
C ARG A 81 -0.54 -1.62 -7.01
N PRO A 82 0.47 -2.49 -7.00
CA PRO A 82 0.29 -3.88 -6.62
C PRO A 82 -0.11 -4.10 -5.15
N MET A 83 0.15 -3.15 -4.26
CA MET A 83 -0.19 -3.25 -2.83
C MET A 83 -1.61 -2.73 -2.54
N SER A 84 -2.06 -1.69 -3.25
CA SER A 84 -3.37 -1.04 -3.03
C SER A 84 -4.44 -1.40 -4.06
N ASP A 85 -4.09 -2.13 -5.12
CA ASP A 85 -5.07 -2.66 -6.08
C ASP A 85 -6.02 -3.67 -5.38
N PRO A 86 -7.36 -3.50 -5.52
CA PRO A 86 -8.36 -4.13 -4.65
C PRO A 86 -8.54 -5.66 -4.81
N GLY A 87 -7.78 -6.31 -5.68
CA GLY A 87 -7.96 -7.74 -6.01
C GLY A 87 -9.29 -8.01 -6.73
N TYR A 88 -9.70 -9.27 -6.76
CA TYR A 88 -10.87 -9.73 -7.50
C TYR A 88 -11.81 -10.55 -6.62
N GLY A 89 -13.13 -10.40 -6.80
CA GLY A 89 -14.14 -11.30 -6.21
C GLY A 89 -13.94 -11.69 -4.74
N ARG A 90 -14.43 -12.89 -4.39
CA ARG A 90 -14.16 -13.55 -3.10
C ARG A 90 -12.82 -14.30 -3.12
N PRO A 91 -12.14 -14.40 -1.97
CA PRO A 91 -10.90 -15.16 -1.88
C PRO A 91 -11.16 -16.65 -2.09
N VAL A 92 -10.19 -17.35 -2.68
CA VAL A 92 -10.34 -18.78 -3.04
C VAL A 92 -10.14 -19.73 -1.87
N ASP A 93 -9.32 -19.34 -0.90
CA ASP A 93 -8.92 -20.17 0.24
C ASP A 93 -8.42 -19.31 1.42
N PRO A 94 -8.05 -19.91 2.57
CA PRO A 94 -7.56 -19.17 3.72
C PRO A 94 -6.27 -18.35 3.49
N LEU A 95 -5.41 -18.77 2.55
CA LEU A 95 -4.21 -18.01 2.18
C LEU A 95 -4.61 -16.71 1.47
N ASP A 96 -5.51 -16.81 0.51
CA ASP A 96 -6.03 -15.67 -0.24
C ASP A 96 -6.88 -14.73 0.64
N VAL A 97 -7.51 -15.25 1.70
CA VAL A 97 -8.18 -14.43 2.74
C VAL A 97 -7.20 -13.47 3.41
N VAL A 98 -5.99 -13.91 3.78
CA VAL A 98 -4.98 -13.03 4.39
C VAL A 98 -4.54 -11.93 3.43
N CYS A 99 -4.38 -12.26 2.15
CA CYS A 99 -4.08 -11.27 1.12
C CYS A 99 -5.22 -10.27 0.91
N LYS A 100 -6.47 -10.72 0.98
CA LYS A 100 -7.63 -9.84 0.95
C LYS A 100 -7.65 -8.90 2.15
N GLN A 101 -7.42 -9.42 3.36
CA GLN A 101 -7.36 -8.62 4.59
C GLN A 101 -6.30 -7.52 4.47
N TYR A 102 -5.14 -7.84 3.93
CA TYR A 102 -4.08 -6.87 3.67
C TYR A 102 -4.54 -5.76 2.70
N LYS A 103 -5.14 -6.12 1.56
CA LYS A 103 -5.66 -5.14 0.58
C LYS A 103 -6.79 -4.29 1.13
N ASP A 104 -7.69 -4.90 1.90
CA ASP A 104 -8.76 -4.20 2.61
C ASP A 104 -8.19 -3.20 3.63
N CYS A 105 -7.13 -3.57 4.34
CA CYS A 105 -6.43 -2.67 5.26
C CYS A 105 -5.85 -1.46 4.51
N GLN A 106 -5.14 -1.68 3.40
CA GLN A 106 -4.62 -0.59 2.55
C GLN A 106 -5.74 0.31 2.03
N LYS A 107 -6.87 -0.28 1.61
CA LYS A 107 -8.07 0.48 1.19
C LYS A 107 -8.60 1.33 2.34
N CYS A 108 -8.68 0.79 3.55
CA CYS A 108 -9.15 1.52 4.71
C CYS A 108 -8.26 2.68 5.10
N VAL A 109 -6.94 2.47 5.05
CA VAL A 109 -5.95 3.51 5.29
C VAL A 109 -6.09 4.63 4.25
N LYS A 110 -6.29 4.29 2.98
CA LYS A 110 -6.59 5.28 1.93
C LYS A 110 -7.90 6.04 2.19
N MET A 111 -8.96 5.35 2.59
CA MET A 111 -10.26 5.96 2.91
C MET A 111 -10.15 6.94 4.08
N GLN A 112 -9.38 6.60 5.11
CA GLN A 112 -9.25 7.42 6.32
C GLN A 112 -8.30 8.62 6.14
N PHE A 113 -7.22 8.46 5.38
CA PHE A 113 -6.15 9.47 5.29
C PHE A 113 -5.97 10.11 3.90
N GLY A 114 -6.82 9.72 2.93
CA GLY A 114 -6.86 10.29 1.58
C GLY A 114 -6.09 9.49 0.53
N GLU A 115 -6.33 9.80 -0.75
CA GLU A 115 -5.86 9.05 -1.93
C GLU A 115 -4.33 8.90 -2.04
N GLN A 116 -3.56 9.78 -1.40
CA GLN A 116 -2.10 9.70 -1.40
C GLN A 116 -1.56 8.71 -0.36
N CYS A 117 -2.41 8.26 0.57
CA CYS A 117 -2.03 7.35 1.63
C CYS A 117 -2.10 5.88 1.17
N ILE A 118 -1.14 5.49 0.33
CA ILE A 118 -1.01 4.12 -0.17
C ILE A 118 0.42 3.59 0.01
N GLY A 119 0.56 2.28 0.17
CA GLY A 119 1.84 1.61 0.42
C GLY A 119 2.89 1.84 -0.66
N GLU A 120 2.47 2.11 -1.90
CA GLU A 120 3.39 2.37 -3.02
C GLU A 120 4.12 3.71 -2.92
N MET A 121 3.50 4.71 -2.27
CA MET A 121 3.97 6.10 -2.27
C MET A 121 4.50 6.55 -0.92
N VAL A 122 3.97 5.99 0.16
CA VAL A 122 4.26 6.46 1.51
C VAL A 122 5.25 5.53 2.20
N LYS A 123 6.42 6.10 2.52
CA LYS A 123 7.38 5.45 3.42
C LYS A 123 6.98 5.64 4.88
N TYR A 124 7.04 4.54 5.61
CA TYR A 124 6.88 4.49 7.05
C TYR A 124 8.18 4.02 7.71
N LYS A 125 8.25 4.15 9.03
CA LYS A 125 9.38 3.74 9.87
C LYS A 125 8.97 2.55 10.72
N TRP A 126 9.83 1.56 10.74
CA TRP A 126 9.72 0.37 11.56
C TRP A 126 11.10 -0.02 12.07
N ARG A 127 11.13 -0.79 13.15
CA ARG A 127 12.35 -1.38 13.71
C ARG A 127 12.08 -2.78 14.20
N THR A 128 13.14 -3.57 14.30
CA THR A 128 13.09 -4.81 15.07
C THR A 128 13.27 -4.50 16.56
N SER A 129 12.71 -5.37 17.38
CA SER A 129 12.83 -5.39 18.83
C SER A 129 12.92 -6.85 19.28
N GLY A 130 13.29 -7.09 20.55
CA GLY A 130 13.36 -8.45 21.07
C GLY A 130 12.04 -9.25 20.97
N SER A 131 10.90 -8.56 20.84
CA SER A 131 9.57 -9.15 20.69
C SER A 131 9.01 -9.14 19.26
N GLY A 132 9.80 -8.72 18.26
CA GLY A 132 9.39 -8.70 16.85
C GLY A 132 9.52 -7.33 16.19
N VAL A 133 8.79 -7.13 15.08
CA VAL A 133 8.75 -5.85 14.35
C VAL A 133 7.78 -4.88 15.03
N VAL A 134 8.20 -3.62 15.14
CA VAL A 134 7.43 -2.52 15.70
C VAL A 134 7.42 -1.34 14.73
N CYS A 135 6.23 -0.90 14.35
CA CYS A 135 6.03 0.37 13.64
C CYS A 135 6.32 1.53 14.60
N VAL A 136 6.95 2.62 14.14
CA VAL A 136 7.40 3.71 15.06
C VAL A 136 6.89 5.10 14.70
N ASP A 137 6.14 5.27 13.61
CA ASP A 137 5.48 6.54 13.30
C ASP A 137 4.38 6.90 14.32
N LYS A 138 3.94 8.16 14.38
CA LYS A 138 2.94 8.58 15.38
C LYS A 138 1.63 7.77 15.24
N PRO A 139 1.00 7.31 16.35
CA PRO A 139 -0.33 6.69 16.33
C PRO A 139 -1.37 7.52 15.57
N GLY A 140 -2.28 6.85 14.85
CA GLY A 140 -3.38 7.50 14.12
C GLY A 140 -2.92 8.31 12.92
N THR A 141 -1.86 7.88 12.25
CA THR A 141 -1.36 8.51 11.02
C THR A 141 -1.32 7.52 9.88
N CYS A 142 -1.46 8.03 8.66
CA CYS A 142 -1.25 7.29 7.41
C CYS A 142 -0.05 6.34 7.47
N LYS A 143 1.14 6.85 7.80
CA LYS A 143 2.39 6.07 7.86
C LYS A 143 2.31 4.95 8.89
N ARG A 144 1.75 5.24 10.06
CA ARG A 144 1.55 4.24 11.10
C ARG A 144 0.67 3.12 10.60
N ASN A 145 -0.55 3.42 10.14
CA ASN A 145 -1.50 2.38 9.78
C ASN A 145 -1.08 1.58 8.53
N LEU A 146 -0.37 2.17 7.55
CA LEU A 146 0.25 1.41 6.46
C LEU A 146 1.26 0.37 6.98
N CYS A 147 2.11 0.77 7.93
CA CYS A 147 3.05 -0.16 8.56
C CYS A 147 2.33 -1.27 9.32
N GLU A 148 1.25 -0.95 10.03
CA GLU A 148 0.47 -1.95 10.78
C GLU A 148 -0.25 -2.93 9.84
N CYS A 149 -0.69 -2.48 8.64
CA CYS A 149 -1.20 -3.39 7.60
C CYS A 149 -0.13 -4.41 7.16
N ASP A 150 1.09 -3.93 6.85
CA ASP A 150 2.20 -4.79 6.45
C ASP A 150 2.62 -5.76 7.56
N LEU A 151 2.63 -5.29 8.82
CA LEU A 151 2.95 -6.08 9.99
C LEU A 151 1.91 -7.19 10.27
N ASP A 152 0.63 -6.86 10.16
CA ASP A 152 -0.46 -7.82 10.33
C ASP A 152 -0.40 -8.91 9.25
N TYR A 153 -0.22 -8.53 7.98
CA TYR A 153 -0.01 -9.47 6.88
C TYR A 153 1.17 -10.40 7.16
N ALA A 154 2.32 -9.85 7.54
CA ALA A 154 3.54 -10.61 7.79
C ALA A 154 3.42 -11.60 8.94
N LYS A 155 2.61 -11.30 9.96
CA LYS A 155 2.36 -12.20 11.10
C LYS A 155 1.41 -13.33 10.75
N LYS A 156 0.36 -13.05 9.97
CA LYS A 156 -0.69 -14.03 9.61
C LYS A 156 -0.29 -14.96 8.48
N MET A 157 0.46 -14.46 7.50
CA MET A 157 0.79 -15.20 6.28
C MET A 157 1.46 -16.57 6.55
N PRO A 158 2.43 -16.71 7.48
CA PRO A 158 3.09 -18.00 7.75
C PRO A 158 2.13 -19.13 8.13
N GLU A 159 1.04 -18.82 8.82
CA GLU A 159 0.04 -19.81 9.25
C GLU A 159 -0.78 -20.38 8.10
N GLN A 160 -0.86 -19.66 6.98
CA GLN A 160 -1.73 -20.01 5.86
C GLN A 160 -0.97 -20.60 4.66
N LEU A 161 0.36 -20.64 4.69
CA LEU A 161 1.18 -21.08 3.54
C LEU A 161 0.94 -22.53 3.11
N GLY A 162 0.44 -23.36 4.03
CA GLY A 162 0.06 -24.75 3.76
C GLY A 162 -1.17 -24.90 2.85
N HIS A 163 -1.98 -23.85 2.70
CA HIS A 163 -3.14 -23.84 1.81
C HIS A 163 -2.79 -23.62 0.34
N PHE A 164 -1.52 -23.37 0.02
CA PHE A 164 -1.09 -23.16 -1.35
C PHE A 164 -1.51 -24.31 -2.28
N ASN A 165 -2.25 -23.97 -3.32
CA ASN A 165 -2.60 -24.84 -4.43
C ASN A 165 -2.18 -24.21 -5.77
N SER A 166 -1.30 -24.88 -6.52
CA SER A 166 -0.82 -24.40 -7.82
C SER A 166 -1.94 -24.11 -8.83
N ASP A 167 -3.11 -24.74 -8.69
CA ASP A 167 -4.27 -24.49 -9.55
C ASP A 167 -4.77 -23.05 -9.48
N TYR A 168 -4.50 -22.32 -8.40
CA TYR A 168 -4.87 -20.92 -8.22
C TYR A 168 -3.71 -19.95 -8.49
N HIS A 169 -2.60 -20.44 -9.03
CA HIS A 169 -1.43 -19.63 -9.32
C HIS A 169 -1.46 -19.13 -10.76
N LEU A 170 -1.28 -17.82 -10.97
CA LEU A 170 -1.41 -17.17 -12.28
C LEU A 170 -0.50 -17.78 -13.36
N PHE A 171 0.69 -18.26 -12.99
CA PHE A 171 1.68 -18.77 -13.93
C PHE A 171 1.91 -20.28 -13.86
N TRP A 172 1.43 -20.95 -12.81
CA TRP A 172 1.72 -22.38 -12.57
C TRP A 172 0.47 -23.25 -12.69
N SER A 173 -0.71 -22.63 -12.72
CA SER A 173 -1.95 -23.36 -12.93
C SER A 173 -1.99 -23.99 -14.32
N THR A 174 -2.47 -25.24 -14.36
CA THR A 174 -2.78 -25.97 -15.59
C THR A 174 -4.28 -26.06 -15.83
N THR A 175 -5.11 -25.41 -15.00
CA THR A 175 -6.58 -25.50 -15.02
C THR A 175 -7.24 -24.34 -15.78
N GLY A 176 -6.45 -23.45 -16.40
CA GLY A 176 -6.96 -22.26 -17.07
C GLY A 176 -7.30 -21.12 -16.10
N TRP A 177 -6.64 -21.07 -14.93
CA TRP A 177 -6.83 -20.04 -13.93
C TRP A 177 -6.54 -18.64 -14.49
N ASP A 178 -7.55 -17.77 -14.43
CA ASP A 178 -7.41 -16.36 -14.77
C ASP A 178 -8.21 -15.51 -13.77
N PRO A 179 -7.56 -14.84 -12.80
CA PRO A 179 -8.25 -14.01 -11.82
C PRO A 179 -8.80 -12.71 -12.41
N ARG A 180 -8.34 -12.31 -13.61
CA ARG A 180 -8.79 -11.11 -14.33
C ARG A 180 -9.88 -11.40 -15.36
N GLY A 181 -9.90 -12.63 -15.87
CA GLY A 181 -10.75 -13.02 -16.98
C GLY A 181 -12.22 -13.22 -16.60
N ASP A 182 -13.04 -13.29 -17.65
CA ASP A 182 -14.48 -13.57 -17.54
C ASP A 182 -14.79 -15.06 -17.24
N THR A 183 -13.77 -15.88 -17.03
CA THR A 183 -13.87 -17.33 -16.78
C THR A 183 -14.48 -17.66 -15.41
N GLY A 184 -14.71 -16.67 -14.56
CA GLY A 184 -15.37 -16.85 -13.26
C GLY A 184 -14.46 -17.35 -12.14
N SER A 185 -13.14 -17.36 -12.34
CA SER A 185 -12.14 -17.80 -11.34
C SER A 185 -12.32 -17.10 -9.99
N CYS A 186 -12.56 -15.79 -10.02
CA CYS A 186 -12.81 -14.97 -8.85
C CYS A 186 -14.28 -14.55 -8.79
N LEU A 187 -15.07 -15.38 -8.11
CA LEU A 187 -16.52 -15.20 -8.03
C LEU A 187 -16.86 -13.85 -7.38
N LYS A 188 -17.71 -13.05 -8.03
CA LYS A 188 -18.10 -11.74 -7.51
C LYS A 188 -19.00 -11.92 -6.29
N THR A 189 -18.84 -11.03 -5.31
CA THR A 189 -19.80 -10.94 -4.20
C THR A 189 -21.03 -10.19 -4.72
N THR A 190 -22.21 -10.75 -4.52
CA THR A 190 -23.48 -10.08 -4.81
C THR A 190 -24.01 -9.40 -3.54
N GLY A 191 -24.72 -8.29 -3.70
CA GLY A 191 -25.30 -7.53 -2.60
C GLY A 191 -24.79 -6.10 -2.51
N VAL A 192 -25.47 -5.30 -1.69
CA VAL A 192 -25.11 -3.91 -1.42
C VAL A 192 -24.03 -3.88 -0.34
N SER A 193 -23.00 -3.08 -0.55
CA SER A 193 -21.92 -2.88 0.40
C SER A 193 -21.72 -1.40 0.66
N GLU A 194 -21.84 -1.00 1.93
CA GLU A 194 -21.41 0.31 2.42
C GLU A 194 -20.14 0.10 3.25
N PRO A 195 -18.94 0.14 2.63
CA PRO A 195 -17.71 -0.17 3.33
C PRO A 195 -17.32 0.93 4.31
N GLU A 196 -17.06 0.55 5.55
CA GLU A 196 -16.44 1.38 6.59
C GLU A 196 -15.23 0.67 7.20
N CYS A 197 -14.46 1.40 8.00
CA CYS A 197 -13.17 0.95 8.50
C CYS A 197 -13.12 1.05 10.03
N CYS A 198 -12.59 0.01 10.66
CA CYS A 198 -12.48 -0.09 12.11
C CYS A 198 -11.08 -0.57 12.50
N GLY A 199 -10.51 0.01 13.56
CA GLY A 199 -9.23 -0.43 14.10
C GLY A 199 -8.57 0.62 15.00
N PRO A 200 -7.59 0.22 15.82
CA PRO A 200 -6.93 1.12 16.74
C PRO A 200 -5.92 2.04 16.03
N PRO A 201 -5.54 3.18 16.64
CA PRO A 201 -4.49 4.08 16.13
C PRO A 201 -3.11 3.44 15.98
N THR A 202 -2.86 2.31 16.65
CA THR A 202 -1.59 1.55 16.64
C THR A 202 -1.79 0.12 16.14
N GLY A 203 -2.73 -0.10 15.22
CA GLY A 203 -2.95 -1.41 14.62
C GLY A 203 -3.52 -1.34 13.21
N PRO A 204 -3.77 -2.51 12.60
CA PRO A 204 -4.34 -2.59 11.27
C PRO A 204 -5.79 -2.09 11.30
N LEU A 205 -6.23 -1.59 10.15
CA LEU A 205 -7.64 -1.27 9.92
C LEU A 205 -8.31 -2.44 9.21
N THR A 206 -9.51 -2.78 9.62
CA THR A 206 -10.34 -3.82 9.02
C THR A 206 -11.57 -3.20 8.40
N ILE A 207 -11.87 -3.60 7.16
CA ILE A 207 -13.08 -3.17 6.47
C ILE A 207 -14.30 -3.97 6.95
N PHE A 208 -15.44 -3.31 7.09
CA PHE A 208 -16.72 -3.96 7.34
C PHE A 208 -17.84 -3.29 6.53
N ASN A 209 -18.99 -3.97 6.44
CA ASN A 209 -20.17 -3.41 5.81
C ASN A 209 -21.07 -2.77 6.87
N SER A 210 -21.17 -1.43 6.87
CA SER A 210 -21.96 -0.68 7.83
C SER A 210 -23.47 -0.89 7.68
N LEU A 211 -23.94 -1.58 6.64
CA LEU A 211 -25.34 -2.03 6.59
C LEU A 211 -25.69 -3.09 7.64
N SER A 212 -24.71 -3.76 8.22
CA SER A 212 -24.94 -4.92 9.10
C SER A 212 -24.11 -4.94 10.38
N LYS A 213 -23.07 -4.11 10.45
CA LYS A 213 -22.08 -4.12 11.53
C LYS A 213 -21.71 -2.69 11.92
N GLN A 214 -21.14 -2.53 13.10
CA GLN A 214 -20.61 -1.29 13.65
C GLN A 214 -19.20 -1.52 14.21
N CYS A 215 -18.41 -0.44 14.28
CA CYS A 215 -17.14 -0.41 15.00
C CYS A 215 -17.41 0.04 16.45
N CYS A 216 -17.03 -0.80 17.41
CA CYS A 216 -17.19 -0.51 18.84
C CYS A 216 -16.02 0.33 19.38
N ASP A 217 -16.17 0.88 20.59
CA ASP A 217 -15.13 1.70 21.24
C ASP A 217 -13.83 0.92 21.51
N ASP A 218 -13.94 -0.39 21.71
CA ASP A 218 -12.79 -1.31 21.86
C ASP A 218 -12.17 -1.73 20.50
N HIS A 219 -12.64 -1.14 19.40
CA HIS A 219 -12.26 -1.44 18.02
C HIS A 219 -12.64 -2.84 17.53
N SER A 220 -13.54 -3.54 18.24
CA SER A 220 -14.16 -4.75 17.71
C SER A 220 -15.25 -4.39 16.69
N ILE A 221 -15.48 -5.31 15.74
CA ILE A 221 -16.53 -5.16 14.73
C ILE A 221 -17.66 -6.11 15.10
N GLN A 222 -18.81 -5.56 15.45
CA GLN A 222 -19.96 -6.32 15.94
C GLN A 222 -21.21 -6.01 15.13
N PRO A 223 -22.22 -6.90 15.12
CA PRO A 223 -23.56 -6.52 14.70
C PRO A 223 -24.07 -5.31 15.51
N TYR A 224 -25.01 -4.55 14.94
CA TYR A 224 -25.62 -3.44 15.65
C TYR A 224 -26.25 -3.88 16.98
N GLY A 225 -25.98 -3.12 18.04
CA GLY A 225 -26.46 -3.38 19.40
C GLY A 225 -25.66 -4.43 20.18
N MET A 226 -24.57 -4.96 19.64
CA MET A 226 -23.75 -6.01 20.26
C MET A 226 -22.36 -5.53 20.71
N CYS A 227 -22.14 -4.21 20.83
CA CYS A 227 -20.91 -3.71 21.44
C CYS A 227 -20.89 -4.01 22.95
N PRO A 228 -19.71 -4.29 23.51
CA PRO A 228 -19.53 -4.54 24.94
C PRO A 228 -19.81 -3.31 25.81
#